data_AF-A0A937SDB3-F1
#
_entry.id   AF-A0A937SDB3-F1
#
_cell.length_a   1.000
_cell.length_b   1.000
_cell.length_c   1.000
_cell.angle_alpha   90.00
_cell.angle_beta   90.00
_cell.angle_gamma   90.00
#
_symmetry.space_group_name_H-M   'P 1'
#
loop_
_entity.id
_entity.type
_entity.pdbx_description
1 polymer ?
#
loop_
_entity_poly.entity_id
_entity_poly.type
_entity_poly.pdbx_seq_one_letter_code
_entity_poly.pdbx_strand_id
1 'polypeptide(L)'
;MAKVSIVKTESDFYAAFAKAVSEIDGQLIGRGDCVLIKPNLVMPAPLGSGEITNPEVIEAVARYCLDFGAARVIIGEGPSYYIPESHLRECFTRTGISQIAGRLGIEWVLFDDHNYLTF
;
A
#
# COMPACT_ATOMS: atom_id res chain seq x y z
N MET A 1 -19.22 -8.01 -17.03
CA MET A 1 -18.83 -6.70 -17.59
C MET A 1 -17.86 -6.09 -16.60
N ALA A 2 -16.70 -5.58 -17.03
CA ALA A 2 -15.75 -4.96 -16.09
C ALA A 2 -16.37 -3.69 -15.49
N LYS A 3 -16.20 -3.49 -14.19
CA LYS A 3 -16.73 -2.33 -13.46
C LYS A 3 -15.58 -1.47 -12.96
N VAL A 4 -15.71 -0.16 -13.15
CA VAL A 4 -14.71 0.83 -12.74
C VAL A 4 -15.43 1.88 -11.89
N SER A 5 -14.90 2.17 -10.70
CA SER A 5 -15.33 3.30 -9.86
C SER A 5 -14.28 4.41 -9.90
N ILE A 6 -14.74 5.66 -10.02
CA ILE A 6 -13.90 6.85 -9.97
C ILE A 6 -14.50 7.78 -8.92
N VAL A 7 -13.76 7.96 -7.81
CA VAL A 7 -14.17 8.83 -6.70
C VAL A 7 -13.21 10.01 -6.60
N LYS A 8 -13.73 11.23 -6.69
CA LYS A 8 -12.97 12.46 -6.49
C LYS A 8 -12.90 12.80 -5.01
N THR A 9 -11.71 13.15 -4.51
CA THR A 9 -11.47 13.69 -3.17
C THR A 9 -10.34 14.70 -3.22
N GLU A 10 -10.29 15.62 -2.25
CA GLU A 10 -9.18 16.56 -2.09
C GLU A 10 -8.25 16.20 -0.93
N SER A 11 -8.73 15.44 0.06
CA SER A 11 -7.96 15.12 1.27
C SER A 11 -8.42 13.87 2.02
N ASP A 12 -9.70 13.49 1.92
CA ASP A 12 -10.21 12.28 2.58
C ASP A 12 -10.00 11.04 1.70
N PHE A 13 -8.77 10.52 1.72
CA PHE A 13 -8.40 9.32 0.96
C PHE A 13 -9.07 8.05 1.50
N TYR A 14 -9.36 7.99 2.79
CA TYR A 14 -10.03 6.83 3.41
C TYR A 14 -11.46 6.70 2.90
N ALA A 15 -12.26 7.78 3.02
CA ALA A 15 -13.64 7.76 2.54
C ALA A 15 -13.70 7.55 1.02
N ALA A 16 -12.77 8.15 0.28
CA ALA A 16 -12.69 7.97 -1.16
C ALA A 16 -12.40 6.51 -1.55
N PHE A 17 -11.43 5.88 -0.89
CA PHE A 17 -11.10 4.48 -1.12
C PHE A 17 -12.27 3.55 -0.75
N ALA A 18 -12.85 3.72 0.44
CA ALA A 18 -13.99 2.92 0.90
C ALA A 18 -15.18 3.03 -0.07
N LYS A 19 -15.49 4.24 -0.55
CA LYS A 19 -16.53 4.46 -1.56
C LYS A 19 -16.18 3.75 -2.86
N ALA A 20 -14.96 3.90 -3.36
CA ALA A 20 -14.54 3.28 -4.62
C ALA A 20 -14.66 1.75 -4.58
N VAL A 21 -14.25 1.13 -3.47
CA VAL A 21 -14.36 -0.31 -3.25
C VAL A 21 -15.83 -0.76 -3.19
N SER A 22 -16.67 -0.03 -2.45
CA SER A 22 -18.10 -0.33 -2.34
C SER A 22 -18.83 -0.24 -3.68
N GLU A 23 -18.40 0.69 -4.54
CA GLU A 23 -18.95 0.88 -5.88
C GLU A 23 -18.46 -0.17 -6.87
N ILE A 24 -17.41 -0.96 -6.60
CA ILE A 24 -16.99 -2.07 -7.46
C ILE A 24 -17.77 -3.34 -7.07
N ASP A 25 -17.38 -4.02 -6.00
CA ASP A 25 -17.91 -5.35 -5.63
C ASP A 25 -18.32 -5.47 -4.15
N GLY A 26 -18.39 -4.35 -3.41
CA GLY A 26 -18.84 -4.34 -2.01
C GLY A 26 -17.69 -4.47 -1.02
N GLN A 27 -17.69 -5.49 -0.17
CA GLN A 27 -16.68 -5.66 0.89
C GLN A 27 -15.48 -6.48 0.39
N LEU A 28 -14.30 -5.86 0.34
CA LEU A 28 -13.06 -6.50 -0.15
C LEU A 28 -12.36 -7.37 0.92
N ILE A 29 -12.50 -7.01 2.20
CA ILE A 29 -11.72 -7.58 3.31
C ILE A 29 -12.65 -8.31 4.27
N GLY A 30 -12.33 -9.57 4.54
CA GLY A 30 -12.98 -10.41 5.54
C GLY A 30 -12.28 -10.35 6.90
N ARG A 31 -13.05 -10.64 7.97
CA ARG A 31 -12.49 -10.78 9.31
C ARG A 31 -11.55 -11.97 9.34
N GLY A 32 -10.31 -11.75 9.77
CA GLY A 32 -9.28 -12.78 9.83
C GLY A 32 -8.34 -12.83 8.62
N ASP A 33 -8.58 -12.01 7.59
CA ASP A 33 -7.73 -11.99 6.40
C ASP A 33 -6.30 -11.54 6.73
N CYS A 34 -5.34 -12.10 5.99
CA CYS A 34 -3.97 -11.62 5.95
C CYS A 34 -3.75 -10.87 4.64
N VAL A 35 -3.49 -9.57 4.72
CA VAL A 35 -3.46 -8.67 3.56
C VAL A 35 -2.02 -8.19 3.32
N LEU A 36 -1.56 -8.34 2.09
CA LEU A 36 -0.35 -7.68 1.58
C LEU A 36 -0.75 -6.50 0.72
N ILE A 37 -0.30 -5.31 1.08
CA ILE A 37 -0.42 -4.09 0.28
C ILE A 37 0.88 -3.93 -0.49
N LYS A 38 0.81 -4.11 -1.82
CA LYS A 38 1.93 -3.85 -2.72
C LYS A 38 1.77 -2.49 -3.39
N PRO A 39 2.36 -1.41 -2.84
CA PRO A 39 2.38 -0.12 -3.52
C PRO A 39 3.23 -0.19 -4.80
N ASN A 40 3.45 0.96 -5.42
CA ASN A 40 4.48 1.16 -6.42
C ASN A 40 5.49 2.17 -5.85
N LEU A 41 6.58 1.69 -5.23
CA LEU A 41 7.65 2.53 -4.66
C LEU A 41 8.93 2.44 -5.51
N VAL A 42 8.85 2.97 -6.74
CA VAL A 42 9.86 2.84 -7.81
C VAL A 42 11.25 3.31 -7.39
N MET A 43 11.32 4.38 -6.59
CA MET A 43 12.54 5.00 -6.09
C MET A 43 12.22 5.86 -4.85
N PRO A 44 13.21 6.33 -4.06
CA PRO A 44 12.97 7.18 -2.90
C PRO A 44 12.61 8.63 -3.31
N ALA A 45 11.54 8.77 -4.10
CA ALA A 45 11.07 10.04 -4.62
C ALA A 45 10.24 10.81 -3.57
N PRO A 46 10.24 12.16 -3.64
CA PRO A 46 9.39 12.97 -2.79
C PRO A 46 7.89 12.72 -3.00
N LEU A 47 7.12 13.02 -1.97
CA LEU A 47 5.66 13.16 -2.03
C LEU A 47 5.25 14.13 -3.15
N GLY A 48 4.24 13.75 -3.95
CA GLY A 48 3.71 14.58 -5.04
C GLY A 48 4.53 14.56 -6.34
N SER A 49 5.63 13.81 -6.41
CA SER A 49 6.41 13.61 -7.65
C SER A 49 5.62 12.92 -8.77
N GLY A 50 4.62 12.11 -8.42
CA GLY A 50 3.92 11.23 -9.35
C GLY A 50 4.68 9.94 -9.69
N GLU A 51 5.88 9.75 -9.13
CA GLU A 51 6.73 8.57 -9.38
C GLU A 51 6.39 7.38 -8.48
N ILE A 52 5.81 7.66 -7.32
CA ILE A 52 5.41 6.66 -6.33
C ILE A 52 3.91 6.73 -6.07
N THR A 53 3.32 5.62 -5.62
CA THR A 53 1.97 5.65 -5.04
C THR A 53 1.93 6.64 -3.87
N ASN A 54 0.93 7.51 -3.82
CA ASN A 54 0.78 8.46 -2.72
C ASN A 54 0.69 7.70 -1.37
N PRO A 55 1.60 7.96 -0.40
CA PRO A 55 1.57 7.41 0.95
C PRO A 55 0.23 7.57 1.68
N GLU A 56 -0.52 8.65 1.45
CA GLU A 56 -1.85 8.85 2.05
C GLU A 56 -2.88 7.84 1.53
N VAL A 57 -2.74 7.44 0.25
CA VAL A 57 -3.56 6.36 -0.33
C VAL A 57 -3.17 5.03 0.29
N ILE A 58 -1.88 4.76 0.47
CA ILE A 58 -1.40 3.51 1.09
C ILE A 58 -1.91 3.41 2.54
N GLU A 59 -1.84 4.51 3.30
CA GLU A 59 -2.38 4.58 4.66
C GLU A 59 -3.90 4.34 4.68
N ALA A 60 -4.64 4.95 3.75
CA ALA A 60 -6.09 4.77 3.63
C ALA A 60 -6.46 3.29 3.39
N VAL A 61 -5.73 2.60 2.50
CA VAL A 61 -5.93 1.17 2.24
C VAL A 61 -5.61 0.33 3.48
N ALA A 62 -4.47 0.59 4.13
CA ALA A 62 -4.06 -0.16 5.31
C ALA A 62 -5.07 -0.01 6.46
N ARG A 63 -5.53 1.21 6.71
CA ARG A 63 -6.59 1.47 7.70
C ARG A 63 -7.88 0.76 7.34
N TYR A 64 -8.29 0.78 6.07
CA TYR A 64 -9.50 0.10 5.63
C TYR A 64 -9.43 -1.40 5.91
N CYS A 65 -8.29 -2.04 5.64
CA CYS A 65 -8.10 -3.46 5.95
C CYS A 65 -8.21 -3.75 7.46
N LEU A 66 -7.59 -2.92 8.30
CA LEU A 66 -7.66 -3.06 9.76
C LEU A 66 -9.08 -2.86 10.30
N ASP A 67 -9.77 -1.82 9.83
CA ASP A 67 -11.14 -1.49 10.26
C ASP A 67 -12.15 -2.59 9.89
N PHE A 68 -11.89 -3.33 8.80
CA PHE A 68 -12.68 -4.49 8.39
C PHE A 68 -12.26 -5.81 9.05
N GLY A 69 -11.30 -5.77 9.97
CA GLY A 69 -10.94 -6.89 10.83
C GLY A 69 -9.93 -7.87 10.23
N ALA A 70 -9.09 -7.42 9.28
CA ALA A 70 -7.92 -8.19 8.87
C ALA A 70 -7.09 -8.59 10.11
N ALA A 71 -6.68 -9.86 10.19
CA ALA A 71 -5.83 -10.33 11.27
C ALA A 71 -4.39 -9.83 11.13
N ARG A 72 -3.96 -9.58 9.89
CA ARG A 72 -2.61 -9.09 9.59
C ARG A 72 -2.65 -8.21 8.34
N VAL A 73 -1.97 -7.08 8.39
CA VAL A 73 -1.76 -6.21 7.23
C VAL A 73 -0.25 -5.96 7.14
N ILE A 74 0.30 -6.06 5.92
CA ILE A 74 1.73 -5.88 5.66
C ILE A 74 1.87 -4.96 4.44
N ILE A 75 2.77 -3.99 4.48
CA ILE A 75 3.16 -3.22 3.30
C ILE A 75 4.45 -3.83 2.75
N GLY A 76 4.44 -4.34 1.51
CA GLY A 76 5.60 -5.01 0.93
C GLY A 76 5.92 -4.56 -0.47
N GLU A 77 7.21 -4.48 -0.79
CA GLU A 77 7.68 -4.08 -2.11
C GLU A 77 9.04 -4.72 -2.44
N GLY A 78 9.31 -4.85 -3.74
CA GLY A 78 10.59 -5.29 -4.29
C GLY A 78 11.30 -4.17 -5.08
N PRO A 79 12.57 -4.37 -5.48
CA PRO A 79 13.30 -3.34 -6.21
C PRO A 79 12.66 -3.08 -7.57
N SER A 80 12.66 -1.82 -7.99
CA SER A 80 12.38 -1.46 -9.39
C SER A 80 13.60 -1.75 -10.26
N TYR A 81 13.36 -2.02 -11.55
CA TYR A 81 14.41 -2.23 -12.56
C TYR A 81 15.47 -1.12 -12.58
N TYR A 82 15.08 0.11 -12.24
CA TYR A 82 15.93 1.30 -12.35
C TYR A 82 16.74 1.63 -11.09
N ILE A 83 16.58 0.88 -10.00
CA ILE A 83 17.29 1.15 -8.75
C ILE A 83 18.11 -0.06 -8.31
N PRO A 84 19.31 0.16 -7.74
CA PRO A 84 19.98 -0.88 -6.99
C PRO A 84 19.09 -1.33 -5.82
N GLU A 85 19.14 -2.62 -5.51
CA GLU A 85 18.47 -3.22 -4.34
C GLU A 85 18.77 -2.45 -3.04
N SER A 86 19.98 -1.87 -2.93
CA SER A 86 20.39 -1.03 -1.79
C SER A 86 19.48 0.18 -1.52
N HIS A 87 18.71 0.64 -2.50
CA HIS A 87 17.78 1.76 -2.32
C HIS A 87 16.36 1.33 -1.93
N LEU A 88 16.03 0.04 -1.98
CA LEU A 88 14.68 -0.44 -1.67
C LEU A 88 14.28 -0.06 -0.23
N ARG A 89 15.20 -0.18 0.73
CA ARG A 89 14.94 0.29 2.10
C ARG A 89 14.63 1.78 2.17
N GLU A 90 15.33 2.59 1.37
CA GLU A 90 15.07 4.03 1.30
C GLU A 90 13.71 4.36 0.71
N CYS A 91 13.20 3.54 -0.21
CA CYS A 91 11.84 3.67 -0.74
C CYS A 91 10.77 3.58 0.35
N PHE A 92 11.05 2.94 1.49
CA PHE A 92 10.13 2.92 2.65
C PHE A 92 10.42 4.03 3.67
N THR A 93 11.70 4.32 3.93
CA THR A 93 12.08 5.24 5.02
C THR A 93 12.00 6.71 4.62
N ARG A 94 12.29 7.05 3.35
CA ARG A 94 12.28 8.44 2.85
C ARG A 94 10.91 8.91 2.37
N THR A 95 10.02 7.98 2.02
CA THR A 95 8.68 8.28 1.50
C THR A 95 7.62 8.35 2.60
N GLY A 96 7.96 8.02 3.86
CA GLY A 96 7.03 8.06 4.98
C GLY A 96 6.32 6.73 5.27
N ILE A 97 6.52 5.69 4.46
CA ILE A 97 5.81 4.41 4.58
C ILE A 97 6.17 3.68 5.87
N SER A 98 7.45 3.67 6.26
CA SER A 98 7.87 3.05 7.52
C SER A 98 7.21 3.70 8.75
N GLN A 99 6.98 5.01 8.69
CA GLN A 99 6.33 5.80 9.74
C GLN A 99 4.82 5.54 9.76
N ILE A 100 4.18 5.42 8.59
CA ILE A 100 2.78 4.97 8.46
C ILE A 100 2.61 3.58 9.08
N ALA A 101 3.47 2.63 8.70
CA ALA A 101 3.41 1.27 9.23
C ALA A 101 3.52 1.25 10.76
N GLY A 102 4.48 2.03 11.31
CA GLY A 102 4.65 2.19 12.75
C GLY A 102 3.43 2.79 13.46
N ARG A 103 2.80 3.84 12.89
CA ARG A 103 1.59 4.45 13.46
C ARG A 103 0.40 3.49 13.47
N LEU A 104 0.29 2.63 12.46
CA LEU A 104 -0.81 1.67 12.32
C LEU A 104 -0.54 0.34 13.06
N GLY A 105 0.66 0.15 13.60
CA GLY A 105 1.05 -1.11 14.25
C GLY A 105 1.15 -2.30 13.29
N ILE A 106 1.49 -2.04 12.03
CA ILE A 106 1.60 -3.06 10.97
C ILE A 106 3.05 -3.26 10.53
N GLU A 107 3.32 -4.38 9.89
CA GLU A 107 4.65 -4.71 9.37
C GLU A 107 4.87 -4.08 7.99
N TRP A 108 6.14 -3.85 7.65
CA TRP A 108 6.56 -3.65 6.27
C TRP A 108 7.76 -4.54 5.95
N VAL A 109 7.82 -5.03 4.72
CA VAL A 109 8.82 -6.01 4.30
C VAL A 109 9.44 -5.63 2.97
N LEU A 110 10.72 -5.97 2.84
CA LEU A 110 11.41 -5.98 1.55
C LEU A 110 11.32 -7.38 0.99
N PHE A 111 10.81 -7.55 -0.23
CA PHE A 111 10.66 -8.90 -0.79
C PHE A 111 12.01 -9.63 -0.92
N ASP A 112 13.09 -8.90 -1.16
CA ASP A 112 14.44 -9.45 -1.32
C ASP A 112 15.07 -9.91 0.02
N ASP A 113 14.50 -9.49 1.17
CA ASP A 113 14.88 -10.05 2.48
C ASP A 113 14.32 -11.49 2.66
N HIS A 114 13.59 -12.02 1.67
CA HIS A 114 12.92 -13.32 1.70
C HIS A 114 13.20 -14.16 0.43
N ASN A 115 13.07 -15.48 0.57
CA ASN A 115 13.20 -16.39 -0.58
C ASN A 115 12.03 -16.20 -1.56
N TYR A 116 12.32 -16.19 -2.86
CA TYR A 116 11.32 -16.15 -3.93
C TYR A 116 11.53 -17.31 -4.92
N LEU A 117 10.46 -17.64 -5.65
CA LEU A 117 10.50 -18.63 -6.73
C LEU A 117 10.75 -17.94 -8.06
N THR A 118 11.72 -18.43 -8.83
CA THR A 118 11.95 -18.04 -10.23
C THR A 118 11.35 -19.11 -11.15
N PHE A 119 10.57 -18.70 -12.14
CA PHE A 119 9.96 -19.58 -13.15
C PHE A 119 10.79 -19.65 -14.44
#